data_AF-A0A3D4R3H9-F1
#
_entry.id   AF-A0A3D4R3H9-F1
#
_cell.length_a   1.000
_cell.length_b   1.000
_cell.length_c   1.000
_cell.angle_alpha   90.00
_cell.angle_beta   90.00
_cell.angle_gamma   90.00
#
_symmetry.space_group_name_H-M   'P 1'
#
loop_
_entity.id
_entity.type
_entity.pdbx_description
1 polymer ?
#
loop_
_entity_poly.entity_id
_entity_poly.type
_entity_poly.pdbx_seq_one_letter_code
_entity_poly.pdbx_strand_id
1 'polypeptide(L)'
;AVKEKMIRRHPHVFGHVKVRSVQDVKDNWQEIKKQERGGMDAGDHPFSRIPRSMPALKRAQKITHIAAGCGFDWPDIDGVLRKLQEEIGELENARGQGDAGKVEEEMGDIFFTLVNLSRFLSLDAEKAATGAIDKFLRRFAYITAGLAARGQSLQDATPGDMDALWNEAKEKRI
;
A
#
# COMPACT_ATOMS: atom_id res chain seq x y z
N ALA A 1 15.03 -14.46 -24.38
CA ALA A 1 14.75 -14.43 -22.92
C ALA A 1 13.87 -13.24 -22.47
N VAL A 2 14.37 -12.00 -22.32
CA VAL A 2 13.57 -10.86 -21.78
C VAL A 2 12.48 -10.39 -22.75
N LYS A 3 12.83 -10.18 -24.04
CA LYS A 3 11.90 -9.74 -25.09
C LYS A 3 10.70 -10.70 -25.25
N GLU A 4 11.00 -11.99 -25.25
CA GLU A 4 10.04 -13.08 -25.43
C GLU A 4 9.08 -13.21 -24.23
N LYS A 5 9.59 -13.04 -23.01
CA LYS A 5 8.78 -12.95 -21.78
C LYS A 5 7.88 -11.71 -21.77
N MET A 6 8.36 -10.60 -22.32
CA MET A 6 7.59 -9.36 -22.42
C MET A 6 6.43 -9.50 -23.41
N ILE A 7 6.65 -10.16 -24.55
CA ILE A 7 5.62 -10.49 -25.54
C ILE A 7 4.57 -11.42 -24.94
N ARG A 8 4.99 -12.50 -24.28
CA ARG A 8 4.09 -13.48 -23.65
C ARG A 8 3.21 -12.89 -22.55
N ARG A 9 3.74 -11.94 -21.75
CA ARG A 9 3.01 -11.31 -20.64
C ARG A 9 2.07 -10.19 -21.05
N HIS A 10 2.12 -9.71 -22.29
CA HIS A 10 1.24 -8.64 -22.77
C HIS A 10 0.54 -9.05 -24.06
N PRO A 11 -0.28 -10.11 -24.07
CA PRO A 11 -1.01 -10.54 -25.26
C PRO A 11 -2.13 -9.56 -25.65
N HIS A 12 -2.44 -8.59 -24.80
CA HIS A 12 -3.31 -7.46 -25.11
C HIS A 12 -2.57 -6.32 -25.85
N VAL A 13 -1.23 -6.29 -25.81
CA VAL A 13 -0.38 -5.33 -26.53
C VAL A 13 0.21 -5.98 -27.79
N PHE A 14 0.63 -7.24 -27.70
CA PHE A 14 1.38 -7.95 -28.75
C PHE A 14 0.64 -9.15 -29.35
N GLY A 15 -0.61 -9.40 -28.95
CA GLY A 15 -1.41 -10.54 -29.39
C GLY A 15 -2.86 -10.15 -29.69
N HIS A 16 -3.79 -11.10 -29.53
CA HIS A 16 -5.20 -10.93 -29.92
C HIS A 16 -6.18 -10.78 -28.74
N VAL A 17 -5.69 -10.73 -27.49
CA VAL A 17 -6.57 -10.67 -26.32
C VAL A 17 -7.14 -9.26 -26.17
N LYS A 18 -8.45 -9.11 -26.36
CA LYS A 18 -9.15 -7.85 -26.13
C LYS A 18 -9.46 -7.68 -24.64
N VAL A 19 -8.85 -6.68 -24.03
CA VAL A 19 -9.12 -6.21 -22.67
C VAL A 19 -10.01 -4.96 -22.77
N ARG A 20 -11.01 -4.84 -21.90
CA ARG A 20 -11.97 -3.71 -21.88
C ARG A 20 -11.69 -2.74 -20.74
N SER A 21 -10.88 -3.15 -19.77
CA SER A 21 -10.53 -2.35 -18.61
C SER A 21 -9.08 -2.57 -18.16
N VAL A 22 -8.57 -1.65 -17.34
CA VAL A 22 -7.27 -1.82 -16.65
C VAL A 22 -7.30 -3.03 -15.70
N GLN A 23 -8.48 -3.39 -15.18
CA GLN A 23 -8.64 -4.57 -14.35
C GLN A 23 -8.47 -5.85 -15.17
N ASP A 24 -9.07 -5.92 -16.36
CA ASP A 24 -8.91 -7.06 -17.28
C ASP A 24 -7.44 -7.28 -17.67
N VAL A 25 -6.68 -6.19 -17.81
CA VAL A 25 -5.22 -6.26 -18.05
C VAL A 25 -4.51 -6.90 -16.87
N LYS A 26 -4.84 -6.51 -15.63
CA LYS A 26 -4.24 -7.06 -14.41
C LYS A 26 -4.58 -8.54 -14.26
N ASP A 27 -5.84 -8.92 -14.45
CA ASP A 27 -6.32 -10.29 -14.28
C ASP A 27 -5.68 -11.22 -15.32
N ASN A 28 -5.64 -10.80 -16.58
CA ASN A 28 -4.97 -11.53 -17.65
C ASN A 28 -3.46 -11.68 -17.37
N TRP A 29 -2.81 -10.63 -16.88
CA TRP A 29 -1.39 -10.70 -16.50
C TRP A 29 -1.14 -11.67 -15.34
N GLN A 30 -2.07 -11.76 -14.39
CA GLN A 30 -1.98 -12.72 -13.29
C GLN A 30 -2.19 -14.15 -13.76
N GLU A 31 -3.14 -14.39 -14.66
CA GLU A 31 -3.40 -15.71 -15.25
C GLU A 31 -2.21 -16.19 -16.08
N ILE A 32 -1.62 -15.32 -16.91
CA ILE A 32 -0.38 -15.64 -17.63
C ILE A 32 0.75 -15.93 -16.64
N LYS A 33 0.87 -15.16 -15.56
CA LYS A 33 1.87 -15.46 -14.51
C LYS A 33 1.60 -16.77 -13.79
N LYS A 34 0.36 -17.20 -13.66
CA LYS A 34 -0.01 -18.49 -13.08
C LYS A 34 0.43 -19.62 -13.99
N GLN A 35 0.14 -19.51 -15.29
CA GLN A 35 0.56 -20.46 -16.32
C GLN A 35 2.09 -20.53 -16.48
N GLU A 36 2.78 -19.40 -16.39
CA GLU A 36 4.25 -19.33 -16.48
C GLU A 36 4.98 -19.87 -15.25
N ARG A 37 4.32 -19.98 -14.09
CA ARG A 37 4.98 -20.41 -12.86
C ARG A 37 5.39 -21.88 -12.87
N GLY A 38 4.96 -22.67 -13.87
CA GLY A 38 4.91 -24.13 -13.74
C GLY A 38 3.98 -24.49 -12.58
N GLY A 39 3.48 -25.72 -12.50
CA GLY A 39 2.82 -26.15 -11.27
C GLY A 39 3.73 -25.83 -10.07
N MET A 40 3.18 -25.29 -8.98
CA MET A 40 3.82 -25.54 -7.69
C MET A 40 3.83 -27.06 -7.54
N ASP A 41 4.99 -27.66 -7.31
CA ASP A 41 5.03 -29.06 -6.95
C ASP A 41 4.21 -29.26 -5.67
N ALA A 42 3.54 -30.41 -5.55
CA ALA A 42 2.77 -30.74 -4.35
C ALA A 42 3.72 -30.74 -3.13
N GLY A 43 3.70 -29.67 -2.35
CA GLY A 43 4.59 -29.46 -1.19
C GLY A 43 5.25 -28.09 -1.12
N ASP A 44 5.25 -27.29 -2.19
CA ASP A 44 5.84 -25.96 -2.18
C ASP A 44 5.00 -24.95 -1.38
N HIS A 45 5.61 -24.27 -0.41
CA HIS A 45 4.92 -23.25 0.38
C HIS A 45 4.47 -22.07 -0.51
N PRO A 46 3.20 -21.61 -0.44
CA PRO A 46 2.64 -20.60 -1.36
C PRO A 46 3.44 -19.29 -1.47
N PHE A 47 4.15 -18.93 -0.39
CA PHE A 47 4.91 -17.68 -0.30
C PHE A 47 6.41 -17.83 -0.62
N SER A 48 6.89 -19.02 -1.01
CA SER A 48 8.31 -19.32 -1.24
C SER A 48 8.99 -18.40 -2.28
N ARG A 49 8.23 -17.89 -3.24
CA ARG A 49 8.71 -17.04 -4.35
C ARG A 49 8.55 -15.54 -4.10
N ILE A 50 8.43 -15.12 -2.84
CA ILE A 50 8.33 -13.71 -2.45
C ILE A 50 9.70 -13.22 -1.94
N PRO A 51 10.40 -12.34 -2.68
CA PRO A 51 11.69 -11.83 -2.24
C PRO A 51 11.58 -11.05 -0.94
N ARG A 52 12.52 -11.30 -0.01
CA ARG A 52 12.63 -10.52 1.24
C ARG A 52 13.07 -9.07 1.01
N SER A 53 13.74 -8.80 -0.11
CA SER A 53 14.19 -7.45 -0.50
C SER A 53 13.07 -6.53 -1.00
N MET A 54 11.85 -7.05 -1.14
CA MET A 54 10.71 -6.24 -1.56
C MET A 54 10.30 -5.27 -0.44
N PRO A 55 9.91 -4.02 -0.77
CA PRO A 55 9.33 -3.10 0.20
C PRO A 55 8.16 -3.71 0.97
N ALA A 56 8.02 -3.33 2.23
CA ALA A 56 7.14 -4.03 3.18
C ALA A 56 5.68 -4.05 2.73
N LEU A 57 5.11 -2.91 2.30
CA LEU A 57 3.70 -2.83 1.89
C LEU A 57 3.47 -3.61 0.60
N LYS A 58 4.38 -3.49 -0.37
CA LYS A 58 4.31 -4.29 -1.61
C LYS A 58 4.42 -5.79 -1.35
N ARG A 59 5.28 -6.19 -0.41
CA ARG A 59 5.47 -7.58 0.01
C ARG A 59 4.20 -8.12 0.67
N ALA A 60 3.64 -7.39 1.64
CA ALA A 60 2.38 -7.72 2.29
C ALA A 60 1.24 -7.84 1.26
N GLN A 61 1.13 -6.90 0.32
CA GLN A 61 0.08 -6.93 -0.69
C GLN A 61 0.19 -8.15 -1.62
N LYS A 62 1.42 -8.59 -1.93
CA LYS A 62 1.65 -9.81 -2.70
C LYS A 62 1.31 -11.07 -1.91
N ILE A 63 1.62 -11.09 -0.61
CA ILE A 63 1.26 -12.20 0.31
C ILE A 63 -0.26 -12.33 0.36
N THR A 64 -0.98 -11.25 0.64
CA THR A 64 -2.44 -11.27 0.79
C THR A 64 -3.15 -11.64 -0.50
N HIS A 65 -2.63 -11.19 -1.63
CA HIS A 65 -3.14 -11.59 -2.94
C HIS A 65 -2.95 -13.10 -3.23
N ILE A 66 -1.81 -13.69 -2.81
CA ILE A 66 -1.60 -15.14 -2.94
C ILE A 66 -2.53 -15.91 -1.98
N ALA A 67 -2.67 -15.45 -0.74
CA ALA A 67 -3.56 -16.06 0.25
C ALA A 67 -5.02 -16.08 -0.25
N ALA A 68 -5.49 -14.97 -0.82
CA ALA A 68 -6.80 -14.87 -1.45
C ALA A 68 -6.98 -15.87 -2.60
N GLY A 69 -5.96 -16.05 -3.44
CA GLY A 69 -5.97 -17.06 -4.51
C GLY A 69 -6.01 -18.51 -4.01
N CYS A 70 -5.66 -18.76 -2.74
CA CYS A 70 -5.81 -20.05 -2.06
C CYS A 70 -7.17 -20.19 -1.35
N GLY A 71 -8.07 -19.21 -1.48
CA GLY A 71 -9.37 -19.19 -0.79
C GLY A 71 -9.32 -18.63 0.64
N PHE A 72 -8.17 -18.10 1.08
CA PHE A 72 -8.04 -17.44 2.37
C PHE A 72 -8.18 -15.92 2.17
N ASP A 73 -9.41 -15.43 2.20
CA ASP A 73 -9.73 -14.02 2.00
C ASP A 73 -10.94 -13.58 2.85
N TRP A 74 -11.12 -12.26 2.98
CA TRP A 74 -12.35 -11.66 3.50
C TRP A 74 -13.47 -11.77 2.45
N PRO A 75 -14.74 -11.87 2.88
CA PRO A 75 -15.87 -11.98 1.96
C PRO A 75 -16.10 -10.70 1.14
N ASP A 76 -15.83 -9.54 1.73
CA ASP A 76 -16.06 -8.22 1.15
C ASP A 76 -15.20 -7.15 1.83
N ILE A 77 -15.27 -5.92 1.31
CA ILE A 77 -14.56 -4.77 1.86
C ILE A 77 -15.03 -4.41 3.28
N ASP A 78 -16.31 -4.65 3.60
CA ASP A 78 -16.88 -4.35 4.92
C ASP A 78 -16.27 -5.27 5.99
N GLY A 79 -15.96 -6.51 5.64
CA GLY A 79 -15.20 -7.43 6.48
C GLY A 79 -13.82 -6.90 6.86
N VAL A 80 -13.11 -6.30 5.90
CA VAL A 80 -11.79 -5.69 6.16
C VAL A 80 -11.92 -4.44 7.04
N LEU A 81 -12.94 -3.61 6.79
CA LEU A 81 -13.19 -2.41 7.60
C LEU A 81 -13.55 -2.75 9.04
N ARG A 82 -14.36 -3.79 9.28
CA ARG A 82 -14.63 -4.29 10.63
C ARG A 82 -13.36 -4.78 11.33
N LYS A 83 -12.52 -5.54 10.64
CA LYS A 83 -11.25 -5.99 11.23
C LYS A 83 -10.34 -4.81 11.56
N LEU A 84 -10.27 -3.79 10.70
CA LEU A 84 -9.52 -2.56 11.00
C LEU A 84 -10.00 -1.87 12.30
N GLN A 85 -11.32 -1.83 12.54
CA GLN A 85 -11.86 -1.27 13.78
C GLN A 85 -11.51 -2.13 15.01
N GLU A 86 -11.50 -3.45 14.85
CA GLU A 86 -11.07 -4.40 15.87
C GLU A 86 -9.60 -4.18 16.26
N GLU A 87 -8.68 -4.14 15.28
CA GLU A 87 -7.24 -3.90 15.52
C GLU A 87 -6.96 -2.57 16.23
N ILE A 88 -7.74 -1.52 15.92
CA ILE A 88 -7.63 -0.23 16.61
C ILE A 88 -8.04 -0.38 18.09
N GLY A 89 -9.09 -1.14 18.38
CA GLY A 89 -9.52 -1.44 19.73
C GLY A 89 -8.48 -2.27 20.51
N GLU A 90 -7.86 -3.26 19.86
CA GLU A 90 -6.79 -4.08 20.45
C GLU A 90 -5.56 -3.21 20.78
N LEU A 91 -5.15 -2.32 19.86
CA LEU A 91 -4.08 -1.35 20.08
C LEU A 91 -4.38 -0.42 21.27
N GLU A 92 -5.59 0.12 21.36
CA GLU A 92 -5.99 0.99 22.48
C GLU A 92 -5.90 0.25 23.83
N ASN A 93 -6.33 -1.01 23.85
CA ASN A 93 -6.30 -1.85 25.04
C ASN A 93 -4.85 -2.19 25.45
N ALA A 94 -4.00 -2.55 24.49
CA ALA A 94 -2.57 -2.81 24.70
C ALA A 94 -1.85 -1.56 25.26
N ARG A 95 -2.15 -0.38 24.72
CA ARG A 95 -1.63 0.90 25.24
C ARG A 95 -2.10 1.17 26.66
N GLY A 96 -3.36 0.91 26.97
CA GLY A 96 -3.93 1.08 28.31
C GLY A 96 -3.28 0.17 29.36
N GLN A 97 -2.81 -1.00 28.94
CA GLN A 97 -2.12 -1.98 29.79
C GLN A 97 -0.60 -1.75 29.89
N GLY A 98 -0.03 -0.85 29.08
CA GLY A 98 1.41 -0.60 29.04
C GLY A 98 2.23 -1.75 28.43
N ASP A 99 1.60 -2.62 27.65
CA ASP A 99 2.25 -3.77 27.01
C ASP A 99 2.90 -3.34 25.69
N ALA A 100 4.16 -2.92 25.75
CA ALA A 100 4.88 -2.44 24.58
C ALA A 100 5.02 -3.50 23.47
N GLY A 101 5.09 -4.79 23.83
CA GLY A 101 5.18 -5.87 22.85
C GLY A 101 3.90 -6.00 22.04
N LYS A 102 2.75 -6.01 22.74
CA LYS A 102 1.45 -6.01 22.06
C LYS A 102 1.22 -4.74 21.25
N VAL A 103 1.62 -3.57 21.76
CA VAL A 103 1.49 -2.32 20.99
C VAL A 103 2.18 -2.40 19.62
N GLU A 104 3.35 -3.03 19.54
CA GLU A 104 4.04 -3.26 18.26
C GLU A 104 3.29 -4.27 17.37
N GLU A 105 2.80 -5.37 17.96
CA GLU A 105 2.00 -6.39 17.28
C GLU A 105 0.72 -5.81 16.65
N GLU A 106 -0.12 -5.15 17.45
CA GLU A 106 -1.38 -4.57 16.99
C GLU A 106 -1.16 -3.48 15.94
N MET A 107 -0.09 -2.68 16.07
CA MET A 107 0.28 -1.70 15.05
C MET A 107 0.66 -2.39 13.72
N GLY A 108 1.35 -3.53 13.80
CA GLY A 108 1.66 -4.38 12.66
C GLY A 108 0.40 -4.87 11.95
N ASP A 109 -0.59 -5.32 12.71
CA ASP A 109 -1.86 -5.83 12.18
C ASP A 109 -2.73 -4.74 11.57
N ILE A 110 -2.70 -3.51 12.11
CA ILE A 110 -3.28 -2.34 11.44
C ILE A 110 -2.62 -2.12 10.06
N PHE A 111 -1.29 -2.13 9.96
CA PHE A 111 -0.63 -1.97 8.66
C PHE A 111 -1.00 -3.09 7.68
N PHE A 112 -1.04 -4.34 8.15
CA PHE A 112 -1.42 -5.48 7.31
C PHE A 112 -2.88 -5.40 6.83
N THR A 113 -3.78 -4.95 7.70
CA THR A 113 -5.19 -4.74 7.40
C THR A 113 -5.39 -3.59 6.41
N LEU A 114 -4.65 -2.48 6.55
CA LEU A 114 -4.66 -1.37 5.58
C LEU A 114 -4.14 -1.80 4.18
N VAL A 115 -3.17 -2.72 4.14
CA VAL A 115 -2.69 -3.31 2.87
C VAL A 115 -3.79 -4.17 2.22
N ASN A 116 -4.54 -4.94 3.01
CA ASN A 116 -5.71 -5.66 2.51
C ASN A 116 -6.79 -4.70 2.01
N LEU A 117 -7.11 -3.64 2.77
CA LEU A 117 -8.08 -2.64 2.35
C LEU A 117 -7.66 -2.01 1.01
N SER A 118 -6.37 -1.69 0.85
CA SER A 118 -5.83 -1.20 -0.43
C SER A 118 -6.03 -2.20 -1.57
N ARG A 119 -5.86 -3.50 -1.32
CA ARG A 119 -6.11 -4.57 -2.31
C ARG A 119 -7.60 -4.62 -2.71
N PHE A 120 -8.52 -4.57 -1.75
CA PHE A 120 -9.97 -4.54 -2.03
C PHE A 120 -10.38 -3.28 -2.81
N LEU A 121 -9.74 -2.15 -2.53
CA LEU A 121 -9.91 -0.90 -3.29
C LEU A 121 -9.17 -0.87 -4.63
N SER A 122 -8.51 -1.97 -5.03
CA SER A 122 -7.71 -2.06 -6.26
C SER A 122 -6.55 -1.05 -6.37
N LEU A 123 -6.04 -0.57 -5.24
CA LEU A 123 -4.93 0.36 -5.10
C LEU A 123 -3.59 -0.38 -4.93
N ASP A 124 -2.48 0.21 -5.37
CA ASP A 124 -1.13 -0.24 -5.00
C ASP A 124 -0.75 0.41 -3.66
N ALA A 125 -0.58 -0.40 -2.62
CA ALA A 125 -0.40 0.10 -1.25
C ALA A 125 0.90 0.90 -1.09
N GLU A 126 1.98 0.44 -1.74
CA GLU A 126 3.28 1.13 -1.74
C GLU A 126 3.16 2.49 -2.42
N LYS A 127 2.54 2.53 -3.60
CA LYS A 127 2.33 3.78 -4.36
C LYS A 127 1.43 4.76 -3.60
N ALA A 128 0.38 4.28 -2.94
CA ALA A 128 -0.50 5.11 -2.13
C ALA A 128 0.26 5.76 -0.96
N ALA A 129 1.09 4.99 -0.26
CA ALA A 129 1.95 5.51 0.81
C ALA A 129 2.97 6.53 0.26
N THR A 130 3.66 6.23 -0.83
CA THR A 130 4.59 7.17 -1.48
C THR A 130 3.89 8.48 -1.85
N GLY A 131 2.69 8.43 -2.44
CA GLY A 131 1.94 9.63 -2.79
C GLY A 131 1.56 10.49 -1.57
N ALA A 132 1.27 9.87 -0.43
CA ALA A 132 1.02 10.59 0.82
C ALA A 132 2.29 11.28 1.35
N ILE A 133 3.44 10.58 1.31
CA ILE A 133 4.75 11.11 1.69
C ILE A 133 5.13 12.30 0.80
N ASP A 134 5.03 12.15 -0.52
CA ASP A 134 5.39 13.22 -1.47
C ASP A 134 4.51 14.46 -1.28
N LYS A 135 3.22 14.27 -0.99
CA LYS A 135 2.30 15.37 -0.67
C LYS A 135 2.70 16.09 0.61
N PHE A 136 3.09 15.35 1.65
CA PHE A 136 3.61 15.94 2.88
C PHE A 136 4.86 16.77 2.58
N LEU A 137 5.82 16.22 1.83
CA LEU A 137 7.08 16.90 1.49
C LEU A 137 6.84 18.20 0.70
N ARG A 138 5.94 18.19 -0.29
CA ARG A 138 5.60 19.41 -1.05
C ARG A 138 5.00 20.49 -0.17
N ARG A 139 4.08 20.12 0.73
CA ARG A 139 3.45 21.07 1.66
C ARG A 139 4.44 21.60 2.69
N PHE A 140 5.32 20.75 3.19
CA PHE A 140 6.35 21.17 4.13
C PHE A 140 7.35 22.12 3.44
N ALA A 141 7.73 21.84 2.19
CA ALA A 141 8.54 22.77 1.40
C ALA A 141 7.87 24.15 1.25
N TYR A 142 6.55 24.17 1.02
CA TYR A 142 5.77 25.41 1.00
C TYR A 142 5.86 26.18 2.32
N ILE A 143 5.71 25.50 3.46
CA ILE A 143 5.86 26.11 4.79
C ILE A 143 7.24 26.74 4.93
N THR A 144 8.31 25.99 4.61
CA THR A 144 9.68 26.49 4.75
C THR A 144 9.94 27.72 3.90
N ALA A 145 9.42 27.75 2.67
CA ALA A 145 9.52 28.92 1.80
C ALA A 145 8.72 30.11 2.33
N GLY A 146 7.51 29.87 2.86
CA GLY A 146 6.67 30.90 3.46
C GLY A 146 7.28 31.53 4.71
N LEU A 147 7.91 30.74 5.57
CA LEU A 147 8.64 31.23 6.74
C LEU A 147 9.88 32.03 6.34
N ALA A 148 10.66 31.53 5.38
CA ALA A 148 11.84 32.22 4.88
C ALA A 148 11.49 33.60 4.28
N ALA A 149 10.37 33.70 3.56
CA ALA A 149 9.87 34.97 3.03
C ALA A 149 9.49 35.99 4.12
N ARG A 150 9.19 35.52 5.34
CA ARG A 150 8.92 36.34 6.54
C ARG A 150 10.18 36.60 7.37
N GLY A 151 11.35 36.14 6.92
CA GLY A 151 12.60 36.24 7.67
C GLY A 151 12.64 35.35 8.92
N GLN A 152 11.78 34.33 9.00
CA GLN A 152 11.71 33.38 10.12
C GLN A 152 12.36 32.05 9.73
N SER A 153 13.03 31.42 10.70
CA SER A 153 13.50 30.03 10.55
C SER A 153 12.44 29.04 11.02
N LEU A 154 12.57 27.76 10.65
CA LEU A 154 11.73 26.68 11.19
C LEU A 154 11.83 26.54 12.71
N GLN A 155 12.99 26.86 13.28
CA GLN A 155 13.27 26.70 14.72
C GLN A 155 12.61 27.81 15.54
N ASP A 156 12.44 28.99 14.93
CA ASP A 156 11.82 30.17 15.55
C ASP A 156 10.32 30.28 15.24
N ALA A 157 9.81 29.45 14.33
CA ALA A 157 8.41 29.44 13.95
C ALA A 157 7.53 28.78 15.03
N THR A 158 6.39 29.40 15.31
CA THR A 158 5.42 28.79 16.21
C THR A 158 4.65 27.67 15.48
N PRO A 159 4.08 26.69 16.22
CA PRO A 159 3.16 25.73 15.63
C PRO A 159 2.01 26.42 14.87
N GLY A 160 1.52 27.56 15.37
CA GLY A 160 0.47 28.33 14.72
C GLY A 160 0.89 28.92 13.36
N ASP A 161 2.14 29.40 13.25
CA ASP A 161 2.66 29.91 11.97
C ASP A 161 2.76 28.81 10.92
N MET A 162 3.24 27.63 11.33
CA MET A 162 3.35 26.46 10.47
C MET A 162 1.97 25.92 10.06
N ASP A 163 1.01 25.88 10.98
CA ASP A 163 -0.37 25.44 10.71
C ASP A 163 -1.09 26.40 9.75
N ALA A 164 -0.88 27.71 9.87
CA ALA A 164 -1.43 28.69 8.94
C ALA A 164 -0.91 28.46 7.51
N LEU A 165 0.40 28.28 7.36
CA LEU A 165 1.03 27.99 6.06
C LEU A 165 0.63 26.60 5.52
N TRP A 166 0.44 25.61 6.40
CA TRP A 166 -0.06 24.29 6.02
C TRP A 166 -1.47 24.35 5.44
N ASN A 167 -2.36 25.11 6.09
CA ASN A 167 -3.74 25.30 5.62
C ASN A 167 -3.78 26.06 4.30
N GLU A 168 -2.95 27.09 4.14
CA GLU A 168 -2.79 27.78 2.85
C GLU A 168 -2.31 26.82 1.75
N ALA A 169 -1.34 25.95 2.03
CA ALA A 169 -0.87 24.94 1.09
C ALA A 169 -1.99 23.96 0.68
N LYS A 170 -2.86 23.58 1.63
CA LYS A 170 -4.04 22.75 1.36
C LYS A 170 -5.04 23.45 0.45
N GLU A 171 -5.34 24.72 0.70
CA GLU A 171 -6.25 25.54 -0.13
C GLU A 171 -5.73 25.68 -1.56
N LYS A 172 -4.42 25.87 -1.71
CA LYS A 172 -3.71 25.91 -3.00
C LYS A 172 -3.53 24.53 -3.66
N ARG A 173 -3.98 23.44 -3.03
CA ARG A 173 -3.89 22.06 -3.50
C ARG A 173 -2.48 21.59 -3.84
N ILE A 174 -1.50 22.00 -3.02
CA ILE A 174 -0.09 21.57 -3.09
C ILE A 174 0.06 20.13 -2.56
#